data_AF-A0AAJ2ECB9-F1
#
_entry.id   AF-A0AAJ2ECB9-F1
#
_cell.length_a   1.000
_cell.length_b   1.000
_cell.length_c   1.000
_cell.angle_alpha   90.00
_cell.angle_beta   90.00
_cell.angle_gamma   90.00
#
_symmetry.space_group_name_H-M   'P 1'
#
loop_
_entity.id
_entity.type
_entity.pdbx_description
1 polymer ?
#
loop_
_entity_poly.entity_id
_entity_poly.type
_entity_poly.pdbx_seq_one_letter_code
_entity_poly.pdbx_strand_id
1 'polypeptide(L)'
;MADAVGLSVLQVHRYEGGASQPTLDTIRRLAVALGVSADALVFDEGERGPDEALRYQFETISRMSEHEQQLARELLDALIVKSQVTGAIARVTAAETAERKPRKGR
;
A
#
# COMPACT_ATOMS: atom_id res chain seq x y z
N MET A 1 -14.03 14.75 20.10
CA MET A 1 -13.98 13.64 19.11
C MET A 1 -15.24 12.80 19.13
N ALA A 2 -15.64 12.22 20.26
CA ALA A 2 -16.86 11.41 20.38
C ALA A 2 -18.13 12.11 19.82
N ASP A 3 -18.39 13.36 20.23
CA ASP A 3 -19.57 14.11 19.77
C ASP A 3 -19.52 14.48 18.28
N ALA A 4 -18.33 14.69 17.71
CA ALA A 4 -18.15 15.05 16.30
C ALA A 4 -18.40 13.87 15.34
N VAL A 5 -18.32 12.64 15.85
CA VAL A 5 -18.44 11.39 15.08
C VAL A 5 -19.73 10.63 15.41
N GLY A 6 -20.47 11.09 16.44
CA GLY A 6 -21.68 10.42 16.94
C GLY A 6 -21.36 9.09 17.63
N LEU A 7 -20.22 9.02 18.33
CA LEU A 7 -19.78 7.84 19.08
C LEU A 7 -19.77 8.14 20.58
N SER A 8 -20.15 7.16 21.39
CA SER A 8 -19.94 7.26 22.84
C SER A 8 -18.45 7.13 23.18
N VAL A 9 -18.03 7.74 24.29
CA VAL A 9 -16.65 7.62 24.82
C VAL A 9 -16.26 6.15 25.03
N LEU A 10 -17.20 5.31 25.46
CA LEU A 10 -16.97 3.88 25.63
C LEU A 10 -16.67 3.15 24.32
N GLN A 11 -17.32 3.53 23.22
CA GLN A 11 -17.03 2.95 21.90
C GLN A 11 -15.64 3.33 21.41
N VAL A 12 -15.27 4.61 21.56
CA VAL A 12 -13.91 5.08 21.21
C VAL A 12 -12.86 4.29 21.99
N HIS A 13 -13.03 4.16 23.31
CA HIS A 13 -12.11 3.40 24.15
C HIS A 13 -12.00 1.92 23.76
N ARG A 14 -13.11 1.29 23.34
CA ARG A 14 -13.08 -0.10 22.86
C ARG A 14 -12.38 -0.25 21.51
N TYR A 15 -12.45 0.75 20.64
CA TYR A 15 -11.73 0.74 19.36
C TYR A 15 -10.23 0.91 19.59
N GLU A 16 -9.82 1.89 20.39
CA GLU A 16 -8.41 2.14 20.74
C GLU A 16 -7.79 0.97 21.49
N GLY A 17 -8.54 0.33 22.39
CA GLY A 17 -8.09 -0.86 23.11
C GLY A 17 -8.18 -2.17 22.32
N GLY A 18 -8.59 -2.14 21.04
CA GLY A 18 -8.72 -3.32 20.19
C GLY A 18 -9.82 -4.31 20.62
N ALA A 19 -10.64 -3.95 21.61
CA ALA A 19 -11.70 -4.80 22.16
C ALA A 19 -12.91 -4.94 21.22
N SER A 20 -13.01 -4.07 20.21
CA SER A 20 -13.99 -4.17 19.12
C SER A 20 -13.46 -3.51 17.86
N GLN A 21 -13.96 -3.94 16.70
CA GLN A 21 -13.61 -3.33 15.42
C GLN A 21 -14.68 -2.31 14.98
N PRO A 22 -14.30 -1.11 14.51
CA PRO A 22 -15.24 -0.15 13.97
C PRO A 22 -15.84 -0.64 12.65
N THR A 23 -17.09 -0.24 12.36
CA THR A 23 -17.69 -0.48 11.04
C THR A 23 -17.08 0.46 10.00
N LEU A 24 -17.20 0.11 8.70
CA LEU A 24 -16.72 0.98 7.61
C LEU A 24 -17.32 2.40 7.67
N ASP A 25 -18.61 2.50 8.01
CA ASP A 25 -19.27 3.79 8.20
C ASP A 25 -18.64 4.61 9.34
N THR A 26 -18.22 3.94 10.41
CA THR A 26 -17.52 4.55 11.55
C THR A 26 -16.13 5.02 11.15
N ILE A 27 -15.37 4.20 10.42
CA ILE A 27 -14.05 4.59 9.88
C ILE A 27 -14.18 5.82 8.97
N ARG A 28 -15.19 5.85 8.08
CA ARG A 28 -15.45 7.01 7.20
C ARG A 28 -15.72 8.28 8.01
N ARG A 29 -16.57 8.22 9.03
CA ARG A 29 -16.88 9.38 9.89
C ARG A 29 -15.67 9.85 10.69
N LEU A 30 -14.88 8.91 11.21
CA LEU A 30 -13.62 9.20 11.90
C LEU A 30 -12.63 9.91 10.96
N ALA A 31 -12.44 9.41 9.74
CA ALA A 31 -11.53 9.99 8.76
C ALA A 31 -11.90 11.44 8.43
N VAL A 32 -13.19 11.72 8.20
CA VAL A 32 -13.68 13.08 7.95
C VAL A 32 -13.49 13.98 9.18
N ALA A 33 -13.84 13.52 10.38
CA ALA A 33 -13.73 14.32 11.59
C ALA A 33 -12.28 14.62 12.00
N LEU A 34 -11.35 13.73 11.66
CA LEU A 34 -9.92 13.85 11.95
C LEU A 34 -9.14 14.55 10.81
N GLY A 35 -9.74 14.72 9.64
CA GLY A 35 -9.08 15.31 8.47
C GLY A 35 -7.97 14.44 7.88
N VAL A 36 -8.06 13.12 8.03
CA VAL A 36 -7.08 12.14 7.53
C VAL A 36 -7.71 11.19 6.51
N SER A 37 -6.88 10.45 5.77
CA SER A 37 -7.38 9.38 4.90
C SER A 37 -7.88 8.19 5.73
N ALA A 38 -8.83 7.42 5.20
CA ALA A 38 -9.27 6.20 5.84
C ALA A 38 -8.13 5.17 5.99
N ASP A 39 -7.20 5.15 5.03
CA ASP A 39 -6.00 4.31 5.10
C ASP A 39 -5.17 4.61 6.35
N ALA A 40 -5.03 5.88 6.75
CA ALA A 40 -4.29 6.25 7.96
C ALA A 40 -4.93 5.75 9.27
N LEU A 41 -6.20 5.32 9.23
CA LEU A 41 -6.90 4.77 10.40
C LEU A 41 -6.87 3.23 10.44
N VAL A 42 -6.58 2.58 9.32
CA VAL A 42 -6.73 1.14 9.15
C VAL A 42 -5.39 0.42 9.11
N PHE A 43 -4.33 1.09 8.65
CA PHE A 43 -3.00 0.52 8.52
C PHE A 43 -2.06 1.08 9.59
N ASP A 44 -1.25 0.22 10.17
CA ASP A 44 -0.15 0.63 11.05
C ASP A 44 0.96 1.35 10.25
N GLU A 45 1.83 2.07 10.97
CA GLU A 45 3.00 2.69 10.37
C GLU A 45 3.87 1.64 9.65
N GLY A 46 3.95 1.76 8.32
CA GLY A 46 4.73 0.85 7.47
C GLY A 46 4.01 -0.42 7.03
N GLU A 47 2.76 -0.66 7.45
CA GLU A 47 1.96 -1.80 6.98
C GLU A 47 1.52 -1.61 5.51
N ARG A 48 1.29 -0.35 5.11
CA ARG A 48 0.88 0.00 3.75
C ARG A 48 1.60 1.24 3.24
N GLY A 49 1.91 1.21 1.95
CA GLY A 49 2.57 2.29 1.23
C GLY A 49 4.05 2.01 0.95
N PRO A 50 4.70 2.86 0.15
CA PRO A 50 6.12 2.74 -0.13
C PRO A 50 6.95 2.99 1.13
N ASP A 51 8.21 2.55 1.12
CA ASP A 51 9.19 2.94 2.13
C ASP A 51 9.38 4.47 2.18
N GLU A 52 10.05 4.94 3.23
CA GLU A 52 10.25 6.36 3.48
C GLU A 52 11.01 7.07 2.35
N ALA A 53 11.98 6.39 1.74
CA ALA A 53 12.79 6.95 0.65
C ALA A 53 11.95 7.21 -0.62
N LEU A 54 11.14 6.23 -1.03
CA LEU A 54 10.22 6.37 -2.16
C LEU A 54 9.13 7.40 -1.86
N ARG A 55 8.63 7.47 -0.62
CA ARG A 55 7.65 8.47 -0.21
C ARG A 55 8.20 9.89 -0.39
N TYR A 56 9.42 10.15 0.06
CA TYR A 56 10.08 11.45 -0.11
C TYR A 56 10.28 11.83 -1.58
N GLN A 57 10.66 10.85 -2.42
CA GLN A 57 10.79 11.07 -3.87
C GLN A 57 9.46 11.47 -4.50
N PHE A 58 8.37 10.79 -4.18
CA PHE A 58 7.04 11.13 -4.70
C PHE A 58 6.55 12.50 -4.23
N GLU A 59 6.79 12.87 -2.97
CA GLU A 59 6.47 14.21 -2.47
C GLU A 59 7.22 15.29 -3.25
N THR A 60 8.51 15.07 -3.50
CA THR A 60 9.34 16.00 -4.28
C THR A 60 8.80 16.12 -5.72
N ILE A 61 8.54 15.00 -6.39
CA ILE A 61 8.00 14.96 -7.76
C ILE A 61 6.65 15.70 -7.84
N SER A 62 5.79 15.58 -6.84
CA SER A 62 4.47 16.24 -6.83
C SER A 62 4.53 17.78 -6.89
N ARG A 63 5.67 18.38 -6.51
CA ARG A 63 5.91 19.83 -6.53
C ARG A 63 6.62 20.32 -7.80
N MET A 64 7.05 19.40 -8.68
CA MET A 64 7.72 19.71 -9.93
C MET A 64 6.73 20.13 -11.02
N SER A 65 7.23 20.61 -12.16
CA SER A 65 6.38 20.97 -13.29
C SER A 65 5.60 19.77 -13.84
N GLU A 66 4.46 20.00 -14.51
CA GLU A 66 3.67 18.92 -15.10
C GLU A 66 4.47 18.07 -16.10
N HIS A 67 5.40 18.70 -16.83
CA HIS A 67 6.28 18.00 -17.76
C HIS A 67 7.25 17.05 -17.04
N GLU A 68 7.86 17.50 -15.94
CA GLU A 68 8.75 16.65 -15.13
C GLU A 68 7.99 15.52 -14.46
N GLN A 69 6.78 15.79 -13.96
CA GLN A 69 5.91 14.74 -13.43
C GLN A 69 5.54 13.70 -14.48
N GLN A 70 5.31 14.14 -15.72
CA GLN A 70 5.00 13.24 -16.82
C GLN A 70 6.18 12.35 -17.19
N LEU A 71 7.38 12.92 -17.27
CA LEU A 71 8.61 12.16 -17.50
C LEU A 71 8.85 11.13 -16.39
N ALA A 72 8.63 11.50 -15.12
CA ALA A 72 8.76 10.59 -13.99
C ALA A 72 7.80 9.38 -14.12
N ARG A 73 6.54 9.61 -14.51
CA ARG A 73 5.57 8.52 -14.74
C ARG A 73 6.03 7.59 -15.85
N GLU A 74 6.46 8.12 -16.99
CA GLU A 74 6.92 7.31 -18.12
C GLU A 74 8.13 6.44 -17.77
N LEU A 75 9.09 6.97 -16.99
CA LEU A 75 10.24 6.22 -16.52
C LEU A 75 9.86 5.13 -15.51
N LEU A 76 8.93 5.41 -14.60
CA LEU A 76 8.39 4.42 -13.65
C LEU A 76 7.66 3.29 -14.38
N ASP A 77 6.83 3.62 -15.37
CA ASP A 77 6.13 2.63 -16.21
C ASP A 77 7.13 1.74 -16.95
N ALA A 78 8.16 2.33 -17.58
CA ALA A 78 9.21 1.59 -18.26
C ALA A 78 9.97 0.65 -17.29
N LEU A 79 10.26 1.11 -16.06
CA LEU A 79 10.92 0.31 -15.04
C LEU A 79 10.04 -0.87 -14.59
N ILE A 80 8.75 -0.63 -14.36
CA ILE A 80 7.77 -1.66 -13.95
C ILE A 80 7.66 -2.74 -15.03
N VAL A 81 7.48 -2.33 -16.29
CA VAL A 81 7.41 -3.26 -17.43
C VAL A 81 8.68 -4.10 -17.54
N LYS A 82 9.87 -3.46 -17.47
CA LYS A 82 11.15 -4.17 -17.51
C LYS A 82 11.26 -5.21 -16.39
N SER A 83 10.91 -4.84 -15.17
CA SER A 83 10.97 -5.73 -13.99
C SER A 83 10.04 -6.93 -14.15
N GLN A 84 8.79 -6.71 -14.58
CA GLN A 84 7.81 -7.77 -14.80
C GLN A 84 8.26 -8.75 -15.89
N VAL A 85 8.80 -8.23 -17.01
CA VAL A 85 9.32 -9.06 -18.10
C VAL A 85 10.52 -9.88 -17.65
N THR A 86 11.51 -9.27 -16.98
CA THR A 86 12.67 -10.00 -16.44
C THR A 86 12.24 -11.08 -15.43
N GLY A 87 11.31 -10.74 -14.53
CA GLY A 87 10.78 -11.70 -13.56
C GLY A 87 9.93 -12.82 -14.19
N ALA A 88 9.23 -12.56 -15.29
CA ALA A 88 8.51 -13.57 -16.05
C ALA A 88 9.48 -14.54 -16.75
N ILE A 89 10.53 -14.01 -17.40
CA ILE A 89 11.57 -14.82 -18.06
C ILE A 89 12.27 -15.71 -17.01
N ALA A 90 12.67 -15.15 -15.87
CA ALA A 90 13.33 -15.91 -14.81
C ALA A 90 12.46 -17.06 -14.28
N ARG A 91 11.14 -16.84 -14.14
CA ARG A 91 10.18 -17.87 -13.72
C ARG A 91 10.02 -18.98 -14.76
N VAL A 92 9.97 -18.64 -16.05
CA VAL A 92 9.92 -19.63 -17.14
C VAL A 92 11.20 -20.46 -17.19
N THR A 93 12.38 -19.82 -17.12
CA THR A 93 13.66 -20.55 -17.13
C THR A 93 13.83 -21.44 -15.89
N ALA A 94 13.33 -21.01 -14.73
CA ALA A 94 13.37 -21.80 -13.50
C ALA A 94 12.43 -23.02 -13.58
N ALA A 95 11.23 -22.86 -14.16
CA ALA A 95 10.28 -23.95 -14.38
C ALA A 95 10.82 -24.99 -15.37
N GLU A 96 11.40 -24.57 -16.49
CA GLU A 96 12.02 -25.46 -17.48
C GLU A 96 13.21 -26.26 -16.90
N THR A 97 13.99 -25.62 -16.01
CA THR A 97 15.12 -26.28 -15.33
C THR A 97 14.63 -27.29 -14.28
N ALA A 98 13.52 -27.00 -13.60
CA ALA A 98 12.90 -27.90 -12.63
C ALA A 98 12.26 -29.13 -13.29
N GLU A 99 11.60 -28.98 -14.44
CA GLU A 99 11.02 -30.09 -15.21
C GLU A 99 12.07 -31.01 -15.85
N ARG A 100 13.26 -30.49 -16.17
CA ARG A 100 14.38 -31.28 -16.72
C ARG A 100 15.14 -32.13 -15.69
N LYS A 101 14.89 -31.95 -14.38
CA LYS A 101 15.56 -32.76 -13.35
C LYS A 101 14.90 -34.16 -13.33
N PRO A 102 15.61 -35.24 -13.67
CA PRO A 102 14.98 -36.55 -13.78
C PRO A 102 14.45 -36.97 -12.40
N ARG A 103 13.22 -37.51 -12.37
CA ARG A 103 12.69 -38.26 -11.24
C ARG A 103 13.64 -39.43 -10.98
N LYS A 104 14.64 -39.21 -10.13
CA LYS A 104 15.58 -40.26 -9.73
C LYS A 104 14.80 -41.34 -8.98
N GLY A 105 14.70 -42.49 -9.65
CA GLY A 105 14.44 -43.86 -9.20
C GLY A 105 13.80 -44.06 -7.83
N ARG A 106 12.61 -44.64 -7.84
CA ARG A 106 12.28 -45.70 -6.88
C ARG A 106 12.77 -47.03 -7.45
#